data_AF-A0A1U7NWM0-F1
#
_entry.id   AF-A0A1U7NWM0-F1
#
_cell.length_a   1.000
_cell.length_b   1.000
_cell.length_c   1.000
_cell.angle_alpha   90.00
_cell.angle_beta   90.00
_cell.angle_gamma   90.00
#
_symmetry.space_group_name_H-M   'P 1'
#
loop_
_entity.id
_entity.type
_entity.pdbx_description
1 polymer ?
#
loop_
_entity_poly.entity_id
_entity_poly.type
_entity_poly.pdbx_seq_one_letter_code
_entity_poly.pdbx_strand_id
1 'polypeptide(L)'
;MVVDVRGFPTFQRAQSSFVFAQGGGQLWPDAALIQGVSSQLVQEGSLQTYITSEGQIGDFKNVTRVKAQAVQATKFAPSSNYITDAVLSAPAAAQFRSAGKACRVVYFKD
;
A
#
# COMPACT_ATOMS: atom_id res chain seq x y z
N MET A 1 4.51 5.80 4.67
CA MET A 1 3.05 5.71 4.94
C MET A 1 2.73 4.32 5.45
N VAL A 2 1.97 4.19 6.54
CA VAL A 2 1.49 2.90 7.04
C VAL A 2 0.02 2.72 6.67
N VAL A 3 -0.31 1.65 5.95
CA VAL A 3 -1.69 1.23 5.65
C VAL A 3 -2.04 0.07 6.57
N ASP A 4 -2.94 0.30 7.53
CA ASP A 4 -3.43 -0.73 8.44
C ASP A 4 -4.49 -1.58 7.74
N VAL A 5 -4.16 -2.86 7.54
CA VAL A 5 -5.00 -3.88 6.90
C VAL A 5 -5.39 -5.01 7.86
N ARG A 6 -5.09 -4.90 9.16
CA ARG A 6 -5.36 -5.98 10.13
C ARG A 6 -6.83 -6.36 10.25
N GLY A 7 -7.73 -5.44 9.92
CA GLY A 7 -9.17 -5.71 9.84
C GLY A 7 -9.59 -6.61 8.67
N PHE A 8 -8.66 -7.02 7.79
CA PHE A 8 -8.91 -7.82 6.60
C PHE A 8 -8.08 -9.11 6.62
N PRO A 9 -8.58 -10.19 7.25
CA PRO A 9 -7.84 -11.44 7.40
C PRO A 9 -7.50 -12.10 6.06
N THR A 10 -8.29 -11.84 5.01
CA THR A 10 -8.07 -12.35 3.65
C THR A 10 -6.95 -11.66 2.89
N PHE A 11 -6.43 -10.53 3.40
CA PHE A 11 -5.34 -9.78 2.77
C PHE A 11 -4.02 -10.55 2.85
N GLN A 12 -3.35 -10.69 1.72
CA GLN A 12 -2.15 -11.51 1.53
C GLN A 12 -0.92 -10.63 1.29
N ARG A 13 0.25 -11.15 1.66
CA ARG A 13 1.53 -10.52 1.31
C ARG A 13 1.83 -10.81 -0.16
N ALA A 14 2.40 -9.83 -0.84
CA ALA A 14 2.73 -9.92 -2.26
C ALA A 14 4.05 -9.23 -2.56
N GLN A 15 4.70 -9.68 -3.64
CA GLN A 15 5.88 -8.97 -4.19
C GLN A 15 5.48 -7.63 -4.83
N SER A 16 4.23 -7.48 -5.25
CA SER A 16 3.68 -6.22 -5.72
C SER A 16 2.25 -6.07 -5.21
N SER A 17 1.95 -4.88 -4.71
CA SER A 17 0.63 -4.53 -4.16
C SER A 17 0.29 -3.10 -4.53
N PHE A 18 -1.00 -2.82 -4.62
CA PHE A 18 -1.48 -1.49 -4.98
C PHE A 18 -2.34 -0.89 -3.87
N VAL A 19 -2.37 0.44 -3.84
CA VAL A 19 -3.30 1.20 -3.01
C VAL A 19 -4.19 2.01 -3.95
N PHE A 20 -5.49 1.94 -3.75
CA PHE A 20 -6.49 2.68 -4.50
C PHE A 20 -7.27 3.63 -3.59
N ALA A 21 -7.74 4.74 -4.15
CA ALA A 21 -8.80 5.53 -3.56
C ALA A 21 -10.14 4.84 -3.78
N GLN A 22 -11.10 5.10 -2.89
CA GLN A 22 -12.50 4.80 -3.09
C GLN A 22 -12.96 5.38 -4.44
N GLY A 23 -13.39 4.51 -5.36
CA GLY A 23 -13.70 4.87 -6.77
C GLY A 23 -12.68 4.40 -7.81
N GLY A 24 -11.60 3.72 -7.40
CA GLY A 24 -10.69 3.00 -8.31
C GLY A 24 -9.47 3.79 -8.80
N GLY A 25 -9.28 5.02 -8.35
CA GLY A 25 -8.07 5.80 -8.67
C GLY A 25 -6.85 5.22 -7.96
N GLN A 26 -5.84 4.76 -8.71
CA GLN A 26 -4.61 4.23 -8.12
C GLN A 26 -3.83 5.35 -7.40
N LEU A 27 -3.45 5.10 -6.15
CA LEU A 27 -2.64 5.97 -5.30
C LEU A 27 -1.19 5.47 -5.19
N TRP A 28 -1.00 4.14 -5.23
CA TRP A 28 0.31 3.51 -5.18
C TRP A 28 0.37 2.25 -6.03
N PRO A 29 1.54 1.97 -6.62
CA PRO A 29 2.09 2.71 -7.75
C PRO A 29 1.80 4.20 -7.93
N ASP A 30 2.65 5.18 -7.57
CA ASP A 30 2.51 6.50 -8.20
C ASP A 30 3.18 6.38 -9.57
N ALA A 31 2.38 6.45 -10.63
CA ALA A 31 2.80 6.27 -12.00
C ALA A 31 3.91 7.26 -12.42
N ALA A 32 3.86 8.50 -11.92
CA ALA A 32 4.87 9.51 -12.20
C ALA A 32 6.18 9.26 -11.45
N LEU A 33 6.13 8.58 -10.30
CA LEU A 33 7.31 8.21 -9.52
C LEU A 33 7.97 6.94 -10.03
N ILE A 34 7.23 6.02 -10.66
CA ILE A 34 7.83 4.84 -11.30
C ILE A 34 8.29 5.12 -12.75
N GLN A 35 7.89 6.25 -13.35
CA GLN A 35 8.42 6.70 -14.64
C GLN A 35 9.91 7.03 -14.50
N GLY A 36 10.76 6.13 -15.00
CA GLY A 36 12.23 6.29 -14.96
C GLY A 36 12.90 5.71 -13.71
N VAL A 37 12.14 5.11 -12.79
CA VAL A 37 12.75 4.26 -11.75
C VAL A 37 13.32 3.02 -12.43
N SER A 38 14.62 2.84 -12.27
CA SER A 38 15.36 1.65 -12.69
C SER A 38 14.52 0.40 -12.44
N SER A 39 14.41 -0.48 -13.44
CA SER A 39 13.78 -1.79 -13.33
C SER A 39 14.23 -2.56 -12.08
N GLN A 40 15.39 -2.21 -11.53
CA GLN A 40 15.94 -2.71 -10.28
C GLN A 40 15.07 -2.46 -9.03
N LEU A 41 14.45 -1.29 -8.85
CA LEU A 41 13.58 -1.02 -7.68
C LEU A 41 12.25 -1.81 -7.73
N VAL A 42 11.81 -2.11 -8.95
CA VAL A 42 10.67 -3.00 -9.23
C VAL A 42 11.10 -4.47 -9.10
N GLN A 43 12.30 -4.84 -9.57
CA GLN A 43 12.88 -6.19 -9.52
C GLN A 43 13.32 -6.62 -8.12
N GLU A 44 13.77 -5.68 -7.28
CA GLU A 44 14.12 -5.91 -5.87
C GLU A 44 12.88 -6.13 -4.98
N GLY A 45 11.66 -6.10 -5.55
CA GLY A 45 10.41 -6.44 -4.86
C GLY A 45 10.09 -5.57 -3.65
N SER A 46 10.76 -4.42 -3.53
CA SER A 46 10.87 -3.64 -2.29
C SER A 46 9.99 -2.39 -2.27
N LEU A 47 8.99 -2.33 -3.15
CA LEU A 47 8.04 -1.21 -3.24
C LEU A 47 7.13 -1.07 -2.01
N GLN A 48 6.99 -2.14 -1.24
CA GLN A 48 6.25 -2.16 0.02
C GLN A 48 7.01 -2.97 1.08
N THR A 49 6.69 -2.72 2.34
CA THR A 49 7.17 -3.49 3.49
C THR A 49 5.98 -4.00 4.29
N TYR A 50 6.11 -5.16 4.93
CA TYR A 50 5.09 -5.69 5.83
C TYR A 50 5.62 -5.71 7.26
N ILE A 51 4.81 -5.22 8.20
CA ILE A 51 5.09 -5.26 9.64
C ILE A 51 3.95 -5.96 10.36
N THR A 52 4.26 -6.60 11.48
CA THR A 52 3.35 -7.40 12.32
C THR A 52 3.23 -6.84 13.74
N SER A 53 3.95 -5.77 14.09
CA SER A 53 3.81 -5.13 15.39
C SER A 53 3.91 -3.62 15.33
N GLU A 54 3.26 -2.94 16.29
CA GLU A 54 3.34 -1.48 16.46
C GLU A 54 4.79 -1.03 16.72
N GLY A 55 5.61 -1.86 17.38
CA GLY A 55 7.03 -1.54 17.65
C GLY A 55 7.85 -1.33 16.38
N GLN A 56 7.55 -2.08 15.31
CA GLN A 56 8.22 -1.94 14.00
C GLN A 56 7.86 -0.64 13.27
N ILE A 57 6.80 0.06 13.69
CA ILE A 57 6.48 1.39 13.13
C ILE A 57 7.56 2.41 13.52
N GLY A 58 8.19 2.24 14.68
CA GLY A 58 9.25 3.12 15.19
C GLY A 58 10.50 3.17 14.32
N ASP A 59 10.71 2.17 13.46
CA ASP A 59 11.82 2.12 12.52
C ASP A 59 11.66 3.10 11.34
N PHE A 60 10.47 3.67 11.16
CA PHE A 60 10.16 4.61 10.09
C PHE A 60 10.09 6.06 10.62
N LYS A 61 10.66 7.00 9.87
CA LYS A 61 10.55 8.44 10.15
C LYS A 61 9.30 9.03 9.50
N ASN A 62 8.69 10.03 10.13
CA ASN A 62 7.53 10.78 9.62
C ASN A 62 6.35 9.86 9.24
N VAL A 63 5.93 9.00 10.17
CA VAL A 63 4.86 8.03 9.92
C VAL A 63 3.50 8.72 9.96
N THR A 64 2.84 8.77 8.81
CA THR A 64 1.38 8.88 8.73
C THR A 64 0.79 7.47 8.63
N ARG A 65 -0.26 7.22 9.41
CA ARG A 65 -1.00 5.96 9.41
C ARG A 65 -2.42 6.19 8.90
N VAL A 66 -2.86 5.34 7.99
CA VAL A 66 -4.23 5.31 7.48
C VAL A 66 -4.79 3.90 7.61
N LYS A 67 -6.10 3.79 7.85
CA LYS A 67 -6.80 2.50 7.87
C LYS A 67 -7.37 2.20 6.49
N ALA A 68 -7.17 0.98 6.00
CA ALA A 68 -7.86 0.53 4.79
C ALA A 68 -9.38 0.46 5.04
N GLN A 69 -10.15 0.94 4.07
CA GLN A 69 -11.61 0.84 4.06
C GLN A 69 -12.06 -0.53 3.55
N ALA A 70 -11.33 -1.06 2.57
CA ALA A 70 -11.55 -2.39 2.01
C ALA A 70 -10.24 -2.97 1.47
N VAL A 71 -10.26 -4.24 1.10
CA VAL A 71 -9.21 -4.91 0.32
C VAL A 71 -9.83 -5.57 -0.90
N GLN A 72 -9.05 -5.74 -1.96
CA GLN A 72 -9.52 -6.30 -3.21
C GLN A 72 -8.46 -7.20 -3.86
N ALA A 73 -8.91 -7.98 -4.85
CA ALA A 73 -8.03 -8.77 -5.70
C ALA A 73 -7.00 -7.87 -6.38
N THR A 74 -5.82 -8.42 -6.66
CA THR A 74 -4.78 -7.69 -7.37
C THR A 74 -5.31 -7.12 -8.69
N LYS A 75 -4.90 -5.89 -9.03
CA LYS A 75 -5.26 -5.26 -10.32
C LYS A 75 -4.88 -6.10 -11.55
N PHE A 76 -3.89 -6.99 -11.42
CA PHE A 76 -3.42 -7.85 -12.50
C PHE A 76 -4.30 -9.08 -12.71
N ALA A 77 -5.10 -9.46 -11.72
CA ALA A 77 -6.03 -10.59 -11.76
C ALA A 77 -7.29 -10.27 -10.93
N PRO A 78 -8.16 -9.34 -11.40
CA PRO A 78 -9.28 -8.82 -10.60
C PRO A 78 -10.35 -9.85 -10.24
N SER A 79 -10.40 -10.97 -10.97
CA SER A 79 -11.33 -12.08 -10.72
C SER A 79 -10.74 -13.19 -9.84
N SER A 80 -9.52 -13.02 -9.33
CA SER A 80 -8.84 -14.02 -8.51
C SER A 80 -9.14 -13.84 -7.02
N ASN A 81 -8.87 -14.89 -6.24
CA ASN A 81 -8.87 -14.82 -4.77
C ASN A 81 -7.54 -14.30 -4.19
N TYR A 82 -6.66 -13.74 -5.03
CA TYR A 82 -5.38 -13.18 -4.60
C TYR A 82 -5.58 -11.72 -4.15
N ILE A 83 -5.96 -11.56 -2.88
CA ILE A 83 -6.36 -10.28 -2.28
C ILE A 83 -5.12 -9.58 -1.71
N THR A 84 -4.58 -8.62 -2.45
CA THR A 84 -3.29 -7.97 -2.11
C THR A 84 -3.34 -6.45 -2.18
N ASP A 85 -4.46 -5.90 -2.65
CA ASP A 85 -4.60 -4.48 -2.90
C ASP A 85 -5.51 -3.85 -1.83
N ALA A 86 -5.14 -2.66 -1.37
CA ALA A 86 -5.89 -1.93 -0.35
C ALA A 86 -6.67 -0.78 -0.96
N VAL A 87 -7.86 -0.52 -0.43
CA VAL A 87 -8.71 0.60 -0.82
C VAL A 87 -8.85 1.55 0.35
N LEU A 88 -8.55 2.83 0.13
CA LEU A 88 -8.65 3.89 1.12
C LEU A 88 -9.93 4.70 0.92
N SER A 89 -10.57 5.09 2.02
CA SER A 89 -11.66 6.07 1.99
C SER A 89 -11.18 7.43 1.47
N ALA A 90 -12.09 8.31 1.05
CA ALA A 90 -11.75 9.66 0.61
C ALA A 90 -10.82 10.44 1.58
N PRO A 91 -11.07 10.53 2.91
CA PRO A 91 -10.17 11.23 3.83
C PRO A 91 -8.80 10.54 3.96
N ALA A 92 -8.76 9.20 3.99
CA ALA A 92 -7.50 8.45 4.06
C ALA A 92 -6.69 8.61 2.76
N ALA A 93 -7.33 8.67 1.60
CA ALA A 93 -6.69 8.93 0.32
C ALA A 93 -6.10 10.36 0.26
N ALA A 94 -6.76 11.35 0.86
CA ALA A 94 -6.21 12.70 0.96
C ALA A 94 -4.96 12.74 1.84
N GLN A 95 -4.99 12.08 3.01
CA GLN A 95 -3.80 11.92 3.88
C GLN A 95 -2.68 11.14 3.18
N PHE A 96 -3.04 10.12 2.39
CA PHE A 96 -2.09 9.34 1.62
C PHE A 96 -1.33 10.21 0.62
N ARG A 97 -2.05 11.07 -0.11
CA ARG A 97 -1.46 12.01 -1.08
C ARG A 97 -0.65 13.11 -0.39
N SER A 98 -1.08 13.63 0.76
CA SER A 98 -0.38 14.70 1.46
C SER A 98 0.97 14.27 2.05
N ALA A 99 1.15 12.97 2.31
CA ALA A 99 2.41 12.44 2.81
C ALA A 99 3.55 12.48 1.76
N GLY A 100 3.24 12.82 0.51
CA GLY A 100 4.20 13.23 -0.51
C GLY A 100 5.02 12.09 -1.14
N LYS A 101 5.94 12.50 -2.02
CA LYS A 101 6.69 11.65 -2.97
C LYS A 101 7.66 10.63 -2.35
N ALA A 102 7.97 10.74 -1.05
CA ALA A 102 8.93 9.87 -0.36
C ALA A 102 8.28 8.69 0.37
N CYS A 103 6.96 8.52 0.26
CA CYS A 103 6.25 7.53 1.04
C CYS A 103 6.40 6.11 0.46
N ARG A 104 7.36 5.36 0.98
CA ARG A 104 7.31 3.89 0.94
C ARG A 104 6.04 3.43 1.67
N VAL A 105 5.31 2.49 1.07
CA VAL A 105 4.12 1.91 1.70
C VAL A 105 4.53 0.78 2.63
N VAL A 106 4.02 0.83 3.85
CA VAL A 106 4.20 -0.19 4.86
C VAL A 106 2.82 -0.74 5.20
N TYR A 107 2.60 -2.03 5.01
CA TYR A 107 1.37 -2.68 5.43
C TYR A 107 1.53 -3.17 6.86
N PHE A 108 0.64 -2.72 7.73
CA PHE A 108 0.49 -3.34 9.03
C PHE A 108 -0.52 -4.49 8.92
N LYS A 109 0.00 -5.70 8.97
CA LYS A 109 -0.74 -6.96 8.88
C LYS A 109 -0.26 -7.87 10.00
N ASP A 110 -1.18 -8.40 10.80
CA ASP A 110 -0.89 -9.50 11.73
C ASP A 110 -0.67 -10.81 10.97
#